data_AF-W7XKT2-F1
#
_entry.id   AF-W7XKT2-F1
#
_cell.length_a   1.000
_cell.length_b   1.000
_cell.length_c   1.000
_cell.angle_alpha   90.00
_cell.angle_beta   90.00
_cell.angle_gamma   90.00
#
_symmetry.space_group_name_H-M   'P 1'
#
loop_
_entity.id
_entity.type
_entity.pdbx_description
1 polymer ?
#
loop_
_entity_poly.entity_id
_entity_poly.type
_entity_poly.pdbx_seq_one_letter_code
_entity_poly.pdbx_strand_id
1 'polypeptide(L)' 'SNKIGDKGASGLGFGLANCINLSNLELSLSSNKIGDKGASGLGFGLANCINLSNLKLYLT' A
#
# COMPACT_ATOMS: atom_id res chain seq x y z
N SER A 1 7.01 -1.43 16.21
CA SER A 1 7.36 -0.58 15.06
C SER A 1 8.02 -1.45 14.01
N ASN A 2 7.33 -1.64 12.89
CA ASN A 2 8.02 -2.10 11.69
C ASN A 2 8.74 -0.88 11.11
N LYS A 3 9.96 -1.08 10.59
CA LYS A 3 10.80 0.02 10.09
C LYS A 3 10.46 0.39 8.65
N ILE A 4 9.21 0.23 8.23
CA ILE A 4 8.79 0.64 6.88
C ILE A 4 8.72 2.17 6.89
N GLY A 5 9.66 2.77 6.17
CA GLY A 5 9.64 4.19 5.82
C GLY A 5 9.08 4.42 4.42
N ASP A 6 9.21 5.64 3.91
CA ASP A 6 8.74 6.03 2.58
C ASP A 6 9.12 5.03 1.49
N LYS A 7 10.41 4.68 1.41
CA LYS A 7 10.93 3.75 0.41
C LYS A 7 10.26 2.37 0.48
N GLY A 8 9.98 1.88 1.69
CA GLY A 8 9.34 0.58 1.87
C GLY A 8 7.87 0.62 1.45
N ALA A 9 7.14 1.69 1.81
CA ALA A 9 5.75 1.88 1.40
C ALA A 9 5.62 2.09 -0.12
N SER A 10 6.50 2.87 -0.74
CA SER A 10 6.54 3.02 -2.20
C SER A 10 6.90 1.71 -2.90
N GLY A 11 7.84 0.93 -2.35
CA GLY A 11 8.19 -0.39 -2.88
C GLY A 11 7.02 -1.38 -2.80
N LEU A 12 6.26 -1.34 -1.70
CA LEU A 12 5.03 -2.12 -1.56
C LEU A 12 3.98 -1.72 -2.60
N GLY A 13 3.77 -0.41 -2.79
CA GLY A 13 2.89 0.11 -3.85
C GLY A 13 3.31 -0.37 -5.24
N PHE A 14 4.59 -0.28 -5.57
CA PHE A 14 5.09 -0.78 -6.85
C PHE A 14 4.82 -2.28 -7.06
N GLY A 15 4.97 -3.10 -6.01
CA GLY A 15 4.62 -4.51 -6.06
C GLY A 15 3.13 -4.75 -6.31
N LEU A 16 2.28 -3.99 -5.62
CA LEU A 16 0.81 -4.08 -5.75
C LEU A 16 0.31 -3.64 -7.13
N ALA A 17 1.05 -2.79 -7.85
CA ALA A 17 0.61 -2.24 -9.13
C ALA A 17 0.32 -3.32 -10.20
N ASN A 18 0.96 -4.49 -10.10
CA ASN A 18 0.74 -5.60 -11.03
C ASN A 18 -0.36 -6.58 -10.57
N CYS A 19 -0.93 -6.38 -9.39
CA CYS A 19 -1.96 -7.25 -8.83
C CYS A 19 -3.35 -6.89 -9.40
N ILE A 20 -3.49 -6.88 -10.73
CA ILE A 20 -4.71 -6.44 -11.43
C ILE A 20 -5.92 -7.34 -11.14
N ASN A 21 -5.70 -8.59 -10.74
CA ASN A 21 -6.75 -9.56 -10.41
C ASN A 21 -7.06 -9.60 -8.90
N LEU A 22 -6.41 -8.77 -8.09
CA LEU A 22 -6.66 -8.70 -6.65
C LEU A 22 -8.02 -8.07 -6.40
N SER A 23 -8.93 -8.84 -5.80
CA SER A 23 -10.28 -8.37 -5.47
C SER A 23 -10.44 -7.95 -4.01
N ASN A 24 -9.60 -8.49 -3.12
CA ASN A 24 -9.64 -8.24 -1.69
C ASN A 24 -8.22 -7.99 -1.18
N LEU A 25 -8.03 -6.87 -0.48
CA LEU A 25 -6.78 -6.54 0.18
C LEU A 25 -7.04 -6.05 1.60
N GLU A 26 -6.42 -6.74 2.56
CA GLU A 26 -6.27 -6.27 3.92
C GLU A 26 -4.79 -6.03 4.20
N LEU A 27 -4.44 -4.77 4.49
CA LEU A 27 -3.06 -4.34 4.67
C LEU A 27 -2.94 -3.52 5.95
N SER A 28 -2.24 -4.09 6.93
CA SER A 28 -1.93 -3.40 8.19
C SER A 28 -0.51 -2.82 8.14
N LEU A 29 -0.45 -1.50 8.09
CA LEU A 29 0.79 -0.71 8.15
C LEU A 29 0.86 0.11 9.45
N SER A 30 0.07 -0.24 10.45
CA SER A 30 0.10 0.41 11.75
C SER A 30 1.51 0.40 12.37
N SER A 31 1.85 1.46 13.11
CA SER A 31 3.16 1.63 13.77
C SER A 31 4.37 1.62 12.81
N ASN A 32 4.18 2.06 11.55
CA ASN A 32 5.26 2.34 10.60
C ASN A 32 5.49 3.85 10.46
N LYS A 33 6.66 4.25 9.93
CA LYS A 33 7.02 5.66 9.74
C LYS A 33 6.86 6.06 8.27
N ILE A 34 5.64 5.99 7.78
CA ILE A 34 5.31 6.32 6.40
C ILE A 34 4.99 7.81 6.34
N GLY A 35 5.77 8.58 5.60
CA GLY A 35 5.48 9.96 5.26
C GLY A 35 4.75 10.09 3.92
N ASP A 36 4.57 11.32 3.47
CA ASP A 36 3.75 11.65 2.31
C ASP A 36 4.24 10.98 1.01
N LYS A 37 5.56 10.79 0.86
CA LYS A 37 6.14 10.11 -0.30
C LYS A 37 5.81 8.62 -0.30
N GLY A 38 5.92 7.97 0.86
CA GLY A 38 5.55 6.57 1.02
C GLY A 38 4.06 6.34 0.77
N ALA A 39 3.22 7.19 1.36
CA ALA A 39 1.77 7.16 1.17
C ALA A 39 1.38 7.37 -0.32
N SER A 40 2.00 8.32 -1.01
CA SER A 40 1.78 8.56 -2.44
C SER A 40 2.19 7.35 -3.29
N GLY A 41 3.35 6.75 -3.00
CA GLY A 41 3.81 5.56 -3.71
C GLY A 41 2.91 4.33 -3.48
N LEU A 42 2.44 4.14 -2.24
CA LEU A 42 1.46 3.11 -1.92
C LEU A 42 0.13 3.34 -2.66
N GLY A 43 -0.38 4.58 -2.65
CA GLY A 43 -1.60 4.98 -3.34
C GLY A 43 -1.54 4.76 -4.85
N PHE A 44 -0.42 5.10 -5.50
CA PHE A 44 -0.19 4.80 -6.92
C PHE A 44 -0.31 3.30 -7.22
N GLY A 45 0.25 2.45 -6.36
CA GLY A 45 0.14 1.00 -6.48
C GLY A 45 -1.28 0.49 -6.40
N LEU A 46 -1.99 0.92 -5.34
CA LEU A 46 -3.38 0.54 -5.09
C LEU A 46 -4.32 0.97 -6.23
N ALA A 47 -4.08 2.13 -6.84
CA ALA A 47 -4.87 2.63 -7.97
C ALA A 47 -4.79 1.71 -9.21
N ASN A 48 -3.72 0.92 -9.35
CA ASN A 48 -3.56 -0.04 -10.46
C ASN A 48 -4.19 -1.42 -10.16
N CYS A 49 -4.66 -1.68 -8.94
CA CYS A 49 -5.41 -2.88 -8.61
C CYS A 49 -6.87 -2.75 -9.12
N ILE A 50 -7.07 -2.80 -10.44
CA ILE A 50 -8.34 -2.44 -11.10
C ILE A 50 -9.57 -3.29 -10.68
N ASN A 51 -9.35 -4.52 -10.21
CA ASN A 51 -10.44 -5.40 -9.75
C ASN A 51 -10.65 -5.35 -8.22
N LEU A 52 -9.93 -4.48 -7.51
CA LEU A 52 -10.02 -4.38 -6.05
C LEU A 52 -11.36 -3.80 -5.64
N SER A 53 -12.19 -4.64 -5.00
CA SER A 53 -13.51 -4.26 -4.53
C SER A 53 -13.56 -4.08 -3.01
N ASN A 54 -12.71 -4.79 -2.28
CA ASN A 54 -12.61 -4.68 -0.82
C ASN A 54 -11.20 -4.28 -0.41
N LEU A 55 -11.06 -3.07 0.14
CA LEU A 55 -9.81 -2.57 0.71
C LEU A 55 -9.99 -2.26 2.20
N LYS A 56 -9.19 -2.90 3.04
CA LYS A 56 -8.96 -2.51 4.43
C LYS A 56 -7.51 -2.08 4.59
N LEU A 57 -7.32 -0.83 4.98
CA LEU A 57 -6.00 -0.24 5.16
C LEU A 57 -5.90 0.39 6.55
N TYR A 58 -4.92 -0.05 7.34
CA TYR A 58 -4.66 0.49 8.68
C TYR A 58 -3.31 1.21 8.69
N LEU A 59 -3.31 2.52 8.99
CA LEU A 59 -2.13 3.42 8.82
C LEU A 59 -1.57 4.04 10.11
N THR A 60 -2.22 3.84 11.26
CA THR A 60 -1.91 4.53 12.54
C THR A 60 -0.67 4.00 13.25
#